data_AF-A0A3B0XMT5-F1
#
_entry.id   AF-A0A3B0XMT5-F1
#
_cell.length_a   1.000
_cell.length_b   1.000
_cell.length_c   1.000
_cell.angle_alpha   90.00
_cell.angle_beta   90.00
_cell.angle_gamma   90.00
#
_symmetry.space_group_name_H-M   'P 1'
#
loop_
_entity.id
_entity.type
_entity.pdbx_description
1 polymer ?
#
loop_
_entity_poly.entity_id
_entity_poly.type
_entity_poly.pdbx_seq_one_letter_code
_entity_poly.pdbx_strand_id
1 'polypeptide(L)'
;AHMNSYNKKSRKGRNVKQGQIIGYVGSSGLASGPHLHYEFRVNGVHRNPLTVKFPSTEPIPKRYHENFKSTTQQYLSQLDVLSRNPLALNKRLQE
;
A
#
# COMPACT_ATOMS: atom_id res chain seq x y z
N ALA A 1 -10.06 -9.59 -11.99
CA ALA A 1 -11.25 -10.45 -12.13
C ALA A 1 -10.88 -11.74 -12.87
N HIS A 2 -11.85 -12.64 -13.08
CA HIS A 2 -11.68 -13.97 -13.71
C HIS A 2 -10.75 -14.92 -12.94
N MET A 3 -10.58 -14.72 -11.63
CA MET A 3 -9.67 -15.55 -10.84
C MET A 3 -10.26 -16.95 -10.60
N ASN A 4 -9.41 -17.97 -10.54
CA ASN A 4 -9.81 -19.34 -10.18
C ASN A 4 -10.06 -19.44 -8.66
N SER A 5 -9.15 -18.87 -7.86
CA SER A 5 -9.23 -18.91 -6.41
C SER A 5 -8.46 -17.77 -5.75
N TYR A 6 -8.82 -17.48 -4.50
CA TYR A 6 -8.08 -16.55 -3.65
C TYR A 6 -6.98 -17.29 -2.88
N ASN A 7 -5.91 -16.59 -2.54
CA ASN A 7 -4.92 -17.12 -1.59
C ASN A 7 -5.63 -17.36 -0.24
N LYS A 8 -5.34 -18.48 0.44
CA LYS A 8 -5.95 -18.85 1.73
C LYS A 8 -5.82 -17.77 2.82
N LYS A 9 -4.80 -16.92 2.73
CA LYS A 9 -4.53 -15.83 3.66
C LYS A 9 -5.27 -14.53 3.28
N SER A 10 -5.83 -14.43 2.07
CA SER A 10 -6.59 -13.26 1.61
C SER A 10 -7.98 -13.24 2.25
N ARG A 11 -8.31 -12.14 2.93
CA ARG A 11 -9.63 -11.90 3.52
C ARG A 11 -9.97 -10.42 3.45
N LYS A 12 -11.26 -10.08 3.47
CA LYS A 12 -11.75 -8.69 3.49
C LYS A 12 -11.16 -7.93 4.69
N GLY A 13 -10.75 -6.69 4.46
CA GLY A 13 -10.14 -5.82 5.48
C GLY A 13 -8.67 -6.11 5.78
N ARG A 14 -8.03 -7.10 5.14
CA ARG A 14 -6.61 -7.37 5.33
C ARG A 14 -5.74 -6.45 4.48
N ASN A 15 -4.76 -5.81 5.12
CA ASN A 15 -3.71 -5.07 4.41
C ASN A 15 -2.81 -6.03 3.61
N VAL A 16 -2.43 -5.62 2.39
CA VAL A 16 -1.55 -6.36 1.49
C VAL A 16 -0.30 -5.56 1.21
N LYS A 17 0.84 -6.24 1.07
CA LYS A 17 2.09 -5.62 0.60
C LYS A 17 2.23 -5.76 -0.91
N GLN A 18 2.94 -4.84 -1.54
CA GLN A 18 3.30 -4.98 -2.95
C GLN A 18 4.05 -6.31 -3.17
N GLY A 19 3.70 -7.02 -4.25
CA GLY A 19 4.26 -8.34 -4.57
C GLY A 19 3.64 -9.51 -3.79
N GLN A 20 2.74 -9.25 -2.83
CA GLN A 20 2.05 -10.31 -2.12
C GLN A 20 1.04 -11.03 -3.04
N ILE A 21 1.08 -12.37 -3.06
CA ILE A 21 0.11 -13.19 -3.78
C ILE A 21 -1.27 -13.09 -3.09
N ILE A 22 -2.27 -12.64 -3.85
CA ILE A 22 -3.65 -12.51 -3.37
C ILE A 22 -4.62 -13.55 -3.96
N GLY A 23 -4.21 -14.25 -5.02
CA GLY A 23 -4.92 -15.38 -5.63
C GLY A 23 -4.35 -15.76 -6.98
N TYR A 24 -5.11 -16.51 -7.77
CA TYR A 24 -4.62 -17.24 -8.94
C TYR A 24 -5.50 -17.01 -10.17
N VAL A 25 -4.86 -16.94 -11.34
CA VAL A 25 -5.52 -16.74 -12.65
C VAL A 25 -6.52 -17.87 -12.91
N GLY A 26 -7.62 -17.55 -13.58
CA GLY A 26 -8.63 -18.49 -14.01
C GLY A 26 -9.43 -17.96 -15.19
N SER A 27 -10.63 -18.49 -15.36
CA SER A 27 -11.58 -18.09 -16.41
C SER A 27 -13.01 -17.97 -15.85
N SER A 28 -13.16 -17.54 -14.59
CA SER A 28 -14.47 -17.42 -13.95
C SER A 28 -15.29 -16.24 -14.50
N GLY A 29 -16.61 -16.37 -14.51
CA GLY A 29 -17.52 -15.36 -15.07
C GLY A 29 -17.47 -15.31 -16.60
N LEU A 30 -17.71 -14.13 -17.17
CA LEU A 30 -17.63 -13.93 -18.62
C LEU A 30 -16.16 -13.81 -19.06
N ALA A 31 -15.57 -14.93 -19.46
CA ALA A 31 -14.19 -15.00 -19.98
C ALA A 31 -14.10 -16.04 -21.10
N SER A 32 -13.36 -15.71 -22.17
CA SER A 32 -13.12 -16.63 -23.29
C SER A 32 -12.08 -17.71 -22.98
N GLY A 33 -11.21 -17.46 -21.99
CA GLY A 33 -10.18 -18.39 -21.55
C GLY A 33 -9.38 -17.83 -20.38
N PRO A 34 -8.37 -18.57 -19.86
CA PRO A 34 -7.64 -18.19 -18.66
C PRO A 34 -6.83 -16.90 -18.83
N HIS A 35 -7.25 -15.82 -18.16
CA HIS A 35 -6.54 -14.54 -18.18
C HIS A 35 -6.82 -13.72 -16.92
N LEU A 36 -5.99 -12.72 -16.65
CA LEU A 36 -6.20 -11.78 -15.55
C LEU A 36 -6.78 -10.47 -16.10
N HIS A 37 -8.02 -10.17 -15.76
CA HIS A 37 -8.55 -8.82 -15.92
C HIS A 37 -8.04 -7.95 -14.77
N TYR A 38 -7.05 -7.10 -15.07
CA TYR A 38 -6.46 -6.16 -14.13
C TYR A 38 -6.95 -4.74 -14.41
N GLU A 39 -7.41 -4.07 -13.37
CA GLU A 39 -8.03 -2.75 -13.47
C GLU A 39 -7.45 -1.84 -12.39
N PHE A 40 -7.26 -0.56 -12.74
CA PHE A 40 -6.67 0.44 -11.85
C PHE A 40 -7.56 1.68 -11.79
N ARG A 41 -7.95 2.07 -10.57
CA ARG A 41 -8.79 3.26 -10.32
C ARG A 41 -8.05 4.25 -9.44
N VAL A 42 -8.06 5.52 -9.82
CA VAL A 42 -7.61 6.65 -8.99
C VAL A 42 -8.83 7.52 -8.72
N ASN A 43 -9.19 7.68 -7.44
CA ASN A 43 -10.38 8.41 -7.01
C ASN A 43 -11.66 7.92 -7.73
N GLY A 44 -11.79 6.61 -7.88
CA GLY A 44 -12.94 5.98 -8.56
C GLY A 44 -12.89 5.96 -10.09
N VAL A 45 -11.97 6.70 -10.72
CA VAL A 45 -11.86 6.79 -12.18
C VAL A 45 -10.85 5.78 -12.73
N HIS A 46 -11.25 5.03 -13.76
CA HIS A 46 -10.38 4.10 -14.49
C HIS A 46 -9.16 4.83 -15.08
N ARG A 47 -7.97 4.27 -14.89
CA ARG A 47 -6.73 4.75 -15.50
C ARG A 47 -5.99 3.59 -16.15
N ASN A 48 -5.26 3.90 -17.22
CA ASN A 48 -4.37 2.91 -17.84
C ASN A 48 -3.24 2.57 -16.85
N PRO A 49 -3.16 1.31 -16.36
CA PRO A 49 -2.18 0.95 -15.33
C PRO A 49 -0.73 1.11 -15.78
N LEU A 50 -0.46 1.09 -17.10
CA LEU A 50 0.90 1.21 -17.66
C LEU A 50 1.40 2.65 -17.72
N THR A 51 0.51 3.64 -17.66
CA THR A 51 0.87 5.06 -17.83
C THR A 51 0.76 5.85 -16.53
N VAL A 52 0.20 5.25 -15.47
CA VAL A 52 0.12 5.92 -14.17
C VAL A 52 1.54 6.07 -13.61
N LYS A 53 1.93 7.31 -13.30
CA LYS A 53 3.16 7.58 -12.58
C LYS A 53 3.02 7.08 -11.16
N PHE A 54 3.69 5.98 -10.86
CA PHE A 54 3.91 5.57 -9.48
C PHE A 54 4.90 6.54 -8.84
N PRO A 55 4.78 6.84 -7.53
CA PRO A 55 5.91 7.39 -6.81
C PRO A 55 7.04 6.35 -6.92
N SER A 56 7.93 6.55 -7.89
CA SER A 56 9.13 5.74 -8.04
C SER A 56 9.98 6.02 -6.83
N THR A 57 9.87 5.18 -5.81
CA THR A 57 10.77 5.24 -4.68
C THR A 57 12.06 4.58 -5.12
N GLU A 58 12.91 5.33 -5.83
CA GLU A 58 14.33 4.99 -5.84
C GLU A 58 14.77 4.97 -4.37
N PRO A 59 15.39 3.87 -3.90
CA PRO A 59 15.92 3.82 -2.56
C PRO A 59 16.90 4.97 -2.37
N ILE A 60 16.92 5.56 -1.17
CA ILE A 60 17.93 6.56 -0.81
C ILE A 60 19.32 5.94 -1.11
N PRO A 61 20.23 6.65 -1.81
CA PRO A 61 21.56 6.13 -2.08
C PRO A 61 22.28 5.71 -0.79
N LYS A 62 23.00 4.58 -0.81
CA LYS A 62 23.65 3.99 0.38
C LYS A 62 24.51 4.98 1.17
N ARG A 63 25.18 5.89 0.47
CA ARG A 63 26.01 6.96 1.08
C ARG A 63 25.25 7.85 2.07
N TYR A 64 23.93 7.99 1.90
CA TYR A 64 23.09 8.80 2.78
C TYR A 64 22.38 7.97 3.85
N HIS A 65 22.52 6.64 3.89
CA HIS A 65 21.77 5.80 4.83
C HIS A 65 22.08 6.13 6.29
N GLU A 66 23.37 6.26 6.63
CA GLU A 66 23.77 6.52 8.02
C GLU A 66 23.34 7.91 8.49
N ASN A 67 23.49 8.94 7.63
CA ASN A 67 23.00 10.28 7.94
C ASN A 67 21.47 10.30 8.06
N PHE A 68 20.75 9.64 7.15
CA PHE A 68 19.29 9.55 7.22
C PHE A 68 18.83 8.87 8.51
N LYS A 69 19.46 7.76 8.91
CA LYS A 69 19.14 7.06 10.17
C LYS A 69 19.37 7.95 11.38
N SER A 70 20.52 8.62 11.48
CA SER A 70 20.83 9.45 12.64
C SER A 70 19.91 10.67 12.76
N THR A 71 19.60 11.33 11.64
CA THR A 71 18.67 12.47 11.61
C THR A 71 17.24 12.04 11.93
N THR A 72 16.76 10.93 11.36
CA THR A 72 15.38 10.47 11.58
C THR A 72 15.14 9.92 12.98
N GLN A 73 16.16 9.39 13.65
CA GLN A 73 16.02 8.82 14.99
C GLN A 73 15.54 9.84 16.03
N GLN A 74 15.96 11.10 15.93
CA GLN A 74 15.48 12.18 16.79
C GLN A 74 14.00 12.53 16.54
N TYR A 75 13.57 12.54 15.28
CA TYR A 75 12.17 12.78 14.94
C TYR A 75 11.27 11.60 15.36
N LEU A 76 11.75 10.37 15.19
CA LEU A 76 11.02 9.18 15.60
C LEU A 76 10.80 9.13 17.11
N SER A 77 11.77 9.53 17.93
CA SER A 77 11.57 9.59 19.38
C SER A 77 10.54 10.64 19.79
N GLN A 78 10.52 11.81 19.14
CA GLN A 78 9.49 12.82 19.35
C GLN A 78 8.09 12.32 18.97
N LEU A 79 7.96 11.65 17.83
CA LEU A 79 6.69 11.05 17.40
C LEU A 79 6.22 9.94 18.34
N ASP A 80 7.14 9.12 18.86
CA ASP A 80 6.83 8.06 19.82
C ASP A 80 6.25 8.64 21.12
N VAL A 81 6.87 9.67 21.68
CA VAL A 81 6.37 10.38 22.87
C VAL A 81 4.97 10.96 22.64
N LEU A 82 4.73 11.62 21.51
CA LEU A 82 3.41 12.19 21.17
C LEU A 82 2.35 11.11 20.95
N SER A 83 2.71 10.01 20.30
CA SER A 83 1.78 8.91 20.02
C SER A 83 1.32 8.18 21.29
N ARG A 84 2.17 8.12 22.32
CA ARG A 84 1.87 7.49 23.62
C ARG A 84 0.96 8.34 24.51
N ASN A 85 0.66 9.58 24.13
CA ASN A 85 -0.19 10.48 24.90
C ASN A 85 -1.51 10.76 24.17
N PRO A 86 -2.51 9.85 24.24
CA PRO A 86 -3.74 9.91 23.44
C PRO A 86 -4.62 11.14 23.71
N LEU A 87 -4.34 11.91 24.76
CA LEU A 87 -5.08 13.13 25.13
C LEU A 87 -4.80 14.32 24.19
N ALA A 88 -3.68 14.34 23.45
CA ALA A 88 -3.34 15.46 22.57
C ALA A 88 -4.02 15.40 21.19
N LEU A 89 -4.48 14.22 20.74
CA LEU A 89 -5.12 14.08 19.42
C LEU A 89 -6.56 14.63 19.41
N ASN A 90 -7.27 14.56 20.54
CA ASN A 90 -8.67 14.96 20.64
C ASN A 90 -8.87 16.46 20.91
N LYS A 91 -7.82 17.19 21.33
CA LYS A 91 -7.95 18.62 21.68
C LYS A 91 -7.94 19.55 20.46
N ARG A 92 -7.51 19.08 19.29
CA ARG A 92 -7.44 19.87 18.05
C ARG A 92 -8.71 19.78 17.16
N LEU A 93 -9.67 18.95 17.55
CA LEU A 93 -10.95 18.76 16.84
C LEU A 93 -12.13 19.44 17.56
N GLN A 94 -11.86 20.24 18.59
CA GLN A 94 -12.88 20.94 19.39
C GLN A 94 -12.68 22.47 19.46
N GLU A 95 -11.84 23.03 18.58
CA GLU A 95 -11.75 24.47 18.33
C GLU A 95 -12.08 24.76 16.86
#